data_AF-A0A942UYA6-F1
#
_entry.id   AF-A0A942UYA6-F1
#
_cell.length_a   1.000
_cell.length_b   1.000
_cell.length_c   1.000
_cell.angle_alpha   90.00
_cell.angle_beta   90.00
_cell.angle_gamma   90.00
#
_symmetry.space_group_name_H-M   'P 1'
#
loop_
_entity.id
_entity.type
_entity.pdbx_description
1 polymer ?
#
loop_
_entity_poly.entity_id
_entity_poly.type
_entity_poly.pdbx_seq_one_letter_code
_entity_poly.pdbx_strand_id
1 'polypeptide(L)'
;MDFSKGVLFDPGYSKYTLAFATNIDAVYNVIFSMKAMHQRKFKFQTVYPQILKLIEHTVGFYLGCLLWASYISQKFDKEPKEILENDYLGKAVNEDEMLFEVNYAISYLDKLKKDCKYYLGKNCNIPDDWYQVMNVYKEFLVSNNFLVNTKNTSELKLPPELKKLSDNDLENILSGIESVLKTGEFKELFKLKPLILS
;
A
#
# COMPACT_ATOMS: atom_id res chain seq x y z
N MET A 1 -8.08 8.18 18.23
CA MET A 1 -8.99 7.02 18.01
C MET A 1 -9.42 6.45 19.35
N ASP A 2 -10.57 5.77 19.44
CA ASP A 2 -11.01 5.04 20.65
C ASP A 2 -10.82 3.53 20.46
N PHE A 3 -10.20 2.87 21.44
CA PHE A 3 -9.90 1.43 21.42
C PHE A 3 -10.64 0.64 22.51
N SER A 4 -11.63 1.25 23.17
CA SER A 4 -12.37 0.66 24.29
C SER A 4 -13.11 -0.63 23.93
N LYS A 5 -13.62 -0.73 22.69
CA LYS A 5 -14.40 -1.88 22.19
C LYS A 5 -13.59 -2.87 21.35
N GLY A 6 -12.34 -2.55 21.04
CA GLY A 6 -11.54 -3.25 20.04
C GLY A 6 -10.81 -2.27 19.12
N VAL A 7 -10.14 -2.81 18.09
CA VAL A 7 -9.47 -2.03 17.05
C VAL A 7 -10.12 -2.32 15.70
N LEU A 8 -10.27 -1.32 14.84
CA LEU A 8 -10.80 -1.55 13.50
C LEU A 8 -9.77 -2.28 12.63
N PHE A 9 -10.25 -3.19 11.77
CA PHE A 9 -9.43 -3.84 10.75
C PHE A 9 -8.78 -2.82 9.82
N ASP A 10 -9.58 -1.90 9.29
CA ASP A 10 -9.15 -0.73 8.54
C ASP A 10 -9.32 0.52 9.41
N PRO A 11 -8.29 1.35 9.64
CA PRO A 11 -8.44 2.58 10.42
C PRO A 11 -9.28 3.65 9.69
N GLY A 12 -9.75 3.37 8.47
CA GLY A 12 -10.54 4.24 7.60
C GLY A 12 -9.83 4.63 6.31
N TYR A 13 -8.83 3.86 5.88
CA TYR A 13 -8.10 4.08 4.62
C TYR A 13 -8.92 3.69 3.40
N SER A 14 -9.81 2.71 3.51
CA SER A 14 -10.64 2.17 2.43
C SER A 14 -11.29 3.27 1.57
N LYS A 15 -11.81 4.34 2.19
CA LYS A 15 -12.45 5.48 1.50
C LYS A 15 -11.53 6.27 0.56
N TYR A 16 -10.22 6.11 0.69
CA TYR A 16 -9.21 6.78 -0.13
C TYR A 16 -8.48 5.82 -1.08
N THR A 17 -8.85 4.53 -1.09
CA THR A 17 -8.22 3.54 -1.97
C THR A 17 -8.61 3.75 -3.43
N LEU A 18 -7.70 3.41 -4.34
CA LEU A 18 -7.90 3.47 -5.78
C LEU A 18 -7.50 2.11 -6.35
N ALA A 19 -8.33 1.52 -7.23
CA ALA A 19 -7.99 0.29 -7.94
C ALA A 19 -6.85 0.56 -8.93
N PHE A 20 -5.62 0.14 -8.58
CA PHE A 20 -4.42 0.56 -9.28
C PHE A 20 -4.40 0.02 -10.72
N ALA A 21 -4.61 -1.30 -10.88
CA ALA A 21 -4.61 -1.95 -12.19
C ALA A 21 -5.63 -1.31 -13.15
N THR A 22 -6.86 -1.11 -12.70
CA THR A 22 -7.94 -0.49 -13.51
C THR A 22 -7.57 0.91 -13.97
N ASN A 23 -6.98 1.73 -13.10
CA ASN A 23 -6.57 3.09 -13.45
C ASN A 23 -5.41 3.09 -14.45
N ILE A 24 -4.44 2.19 -14.29
CA ILE A 24 -3.34 2.04 -15.24
C ILE A 24 -3.85 1.57 -16.60
N ASP A 25 -4.71 0.56 -16.66
CA ASP A 25 -5.26 0.04 -17.91
C ASP A 25 -6.06 1.12 -18.66
N ALA A 26 -6.85 1.92 -17.95
CA ALA A 26 -7.55 3.06 -18.53
C ALA A 26 -6.58 4.06 -19.20
N VAL A 27 -5.43 4.35 -18.57
CA VAL A 27 -4.40 5.22 -19.15
C VAL A 27 -3.82 4.62 -20.42
N TYR A 28 -3.45 3.33 -20.42
CA TYR A 28 -2.87 2.68 -21.60
C TYR A 28 -3.87 2.52 -22.74
N ASN A 29 -5.14 2.26 -22.46
CA ASN A 29 -6.19 2.20 -23.47
C ASN A 29 -6.27 3.50 -24.27
N VAL A 30 -6.17 4.65 -23.59
CA VAL A 30 -6.14 5.95 -24.26
C VAL A 30 -4.87 6.11 -25.10
N ILE A 31 -3.70 5.73 -24.59
CA ILE A 31 -2.43 5.82 -25.34
C ILE A 31 -2.47 4.92 -26.57
N PHE A 32 -2.92 3.68 -26.45
CA PHE A 32 -2.91 2.70 -27.53
C PHE A 32 -3.95 2.98 -28.62
N SER A 33 -5.05 3.65 -28.29
CA SER A 33 -6.05 4.10 -29.27
C SER A 33 -5.47 5.11 -30.29
N MET A 34 -4.38 5.80 -29.96
CA MET A 34 -3.72 6.74 -30.87
C MET A 34 -2.93 5.97 -31.93
N LYS A 35 -3.11 6.30 -33.22
CA LYS A 35 -2.38 5.63 -34.32
C LYS A 35 -0.92 6.08 -34.42
N ALA A 36 -0.68 7.38 -34.29
CA ALA A 36 0.64 7.95 -34.57
C ALA A 36 1.56 7.90 -33.35
N MET A 37 2.80 7.45 -33.56
CA MET A 37 3.76 7.26 -32.47
C MET A 37 4.08 8.55 -31.71
N HIS A 38 4.18 9.69 -32.40
CA HIS A 38 4.42 10.98 -31.76
C HIS A 38 3.27 11.39 -30.82
N GLN A 39 2.02 11.06 -31.17
CA GLN A 39 0.86 11.32 -30.30
C GLN A 39 0.91 10.45 -29.04
N ARG A 40 1.30 9.17 -29.18
CA ARG A 40 1.51 8.28 -28.02
C ARG A 40 2.57 8.82 -27.08
N LYS A 41 3.73 9.26 -27.60
CA LYS A 41 4.80 9.88 -26.81
C LYS A 41 4.31 11.12 -26.08
N PHE A 42 3.65 12.02 -26.79
CA PHE A 42 3.11 13.25 -26.20
C PHE A 42 2.10 12.93 -25.10
N LYS A 43 1.15 12.01 -25.35
CA LYS A 43 0.15 11.63 -24.34
C LYS A 43 0.80 11.01 -23.11
N PHE A 44 1.75 10.09 -23.29
CA PHE A 44 2.50 9.48 -22.20
C PHE A 44 3.23 10.55 -21.36
N GLN A 45 3.92 11.50 -22.03
CA GLN A 45 4.56 12.63 -21.36
C GLN A 45 3.59 13.43 -20.49
N THR A 46 2.38 13.67 -20.98
CA THR A 46 1.34 14.41 -20.23
C THR A 46 0.83 13.63 -19.02
N VAL A 47 0.59 12.32 -19.15
CA VAL A 47 -0.01 11.52 -18.05
C VAL A 47 1.02 10.96 -17.08
N TYR A 48 2.31 10.95 -17.44
CA TYR A 48 3.37 10.37 -16.60
C TYR A 48 3.39 10.90 -15.16
N PRO A 49 3.24 12.21 -14.88
CA PRO A 49 3.14 12.70 -13.50
C PRO A 49 1.94 12.13 -12.72
N GLN A 50 0.82 11.87 -13.40
CA GLN A 50 -0.38 11.27 -12.78
C GLN A 50 -0.15 9.78 -12.48
N ILE A 51 0.54 9.06 -13.38
CA ILE A 51 0.97 7.69 -13.14
C ILE A 51 1.85 7.62 -11.89
N LEU A 52 2.84 8.51 -11.77
CA LEU A 52 3.72 8.53 -10.58
C LEU A 52 2.95 8.80 -9.29
N LYS A 53 2.02 9.77 -9.29
CA LYS A 53 1.17 10.05 -8.12
C LYS A 53 0.30 8.85 -7.74
N LEU A 54 -0.27 8.16 -8.72
CA LEU A 54 -1.09 6.97 -8.48
C LEU A 54 -0.26 5.84 -7.85
N ILE A 55 0.97 5.63 -8.32
CA ILE A 55 1.87 4.64 -7.72
C ILE A 55 2.25 5.06 -6.30
N GLU A 56 2.66 6.31 -6.09
CA GLU A 56 3.03 6.83 -4.77
C GLU A 56 1.88 6.65 -3.77
N HIS A 57 0.66 6.95 -4.19
CA HIS A 57 -0.55 6.74 -3.40
C HIS A 57 -0.77 5.25 -3.06
N THR A 58 -0.61 4.36 -4.05
CA THR A 58 -0.80 2.91 -3.88
C THR A 58 0.24 2.33 -2.92
N VAL A 59 1.52 2.66 -3.11
CA VAL A 59 2.61 2.23 -2.23
C VAL A 59 2.44 2.84 -0.84
N GLY A 60 2.02 4.10 -0.74
CA GLY A 60 1.71 4.75 0.53
C GLY A 60 0.54 4.09 1.27
N PHE A 61 -0.47 3.60 0.56
CA PHE A 61 -1.56 2.81 1.15
C PHE A 61 -1.05 1.47 1.71
N TYR A 62 -0.22 0.73 0.96
CA TYR A 62 0.40 -0.50 1.46
C TYR A 62 1.28 -0.25 2.68
N LEU A 63 2.07 0.83 2.67
CA LEU A 63 2.84 1.27 3.83
C LEU A 63 1.91 1.59 5.02
N GLY A 64 0.78 2.25 4.77
CA GLY A 64 -0.24 2.52 5.79
C GLY A 64 -0.78 1.25 6.42
N CYS A 65 -1.06 0.22 5.62
CA CYS A 65 -1.48 -1.09 6.15
C CYS A 65 -0.42 -1.71 7.06
N LEU A 66 0.86 -1.66 6.66
CA LEU A 66 1.97 -2.16 7.47
C LEU A 66 2.17 -1.36 8.77
N LEU A 67 2.06 -0.03 8.70
CA LEU A 67 2.12 0.86 9.87
C LEU A 67 0.97 0.56 10.84
N TRP A 68 -0.24 0.38 10.32
CA TRP A 68 -1.41 0.05 11.14
C TRP A 68 -1.27 -1.31 11.82
N ALA A 69 -0.91 -2.34 11.05
CA ALA A 69 -0.67 -3.69 11.59
C ALA A 69 0.43 -3.67 12.67
N SER A 70 1.53 -2.96 12.41
CA SER A 70 2.62 -2.80 13.40
C SER A 70 2.14 -2.12 14.67
N TYR A 71 1.35 -1.04 14.52
CA TYR A 71 0.78 -0.31 15.65
C TYR A 71 -0.11 -1.20 16.50
N ILE A 72 -1.16 -1.81 15.93
CA ILE A 72 -2.13 -2.57 16.73
C ILE A 72 -1.54 -3.88 17.30
N SER A 73 -0.62 -4.52 16.58
CA SER A 73 0.05 -5.72 17.07
C SER A 73 0.94 -5.41 18.27
N GLN A 74 1.74 -4.34 18.20
CA GLN A 74 2.71 -4.02 19.24
C GLN A 74 2.14 -3.19 20.39
N LYS A 75 1.16 -2.31 20.15
CA LYS A 75 0.51 -1.51 21.20
C LYS A 75 -0.29 -2.37 22.17
N PHE A 76 -0.86 -3.46 21.68
CA PHE A 76 -1.74 -4.37 22.41
C PHE A 76 -1.10 -5.75 22.61
N ASP A 77 0.23 -5.82 22.69
CA ASP A 77 0.99 -7.07 22.86
C ASP A 77 0.66 -7.77 24.19
N LYS A 78 0.51 -7.01 25.28
CA LYS A 78 0.21 -7.49 26.63
C LYS A 78 -1.29 -7.65 26.91
N GLU A 79 -2.11 -6.87 26.23
CA GLU A 79 -3.58 -6.90 26.38
C GLU A 79 -4.24 -6.90 25.00
N PRO A 80 -4.28 -8.07 24.34
CA PRO A 80 -4.74 -8.15 22.96
C PRO A 80 -6.20 -7.73 22.80
N LYS A 81 -6.49 -7.02 21.71
CA LYS A 81 -7.83 -6.48 21.40
C LYS A 81 -8.47 -7.25 20.25
N GLU A 82 -9.79 -7.33 20.26
CA GLU A 82 -10.56 -7.82 19.12
C GLU A 82 -10.37 -6.88 17.91
N ILE A 83 -10.21 -7.47 16.73
CA ILE A 83 -10.21 -6.78 15.45
C ILE A 83 -11.65 -6.75 14.92
N LEU A 84 -12.22 -5.55 14.88
CA LEU A 84 -13.57 -5.26 14.46
C LEU A 84 -13.62 -5.05 12.94
N GLU A 85 -14.76 -5.35 12.32
CA GLU A 85 -15.05 -5.04 10.90
C GLU A 85 -14.04 -5.65 9.90
N ASN A 86 -13.50 -6.84 10.21
CA ASN A 86 -12.72 -7.61 9.25
C ASN A 86 -13.64 -8.28 8.22
N ASP A 87 -13.84 -7.60 7.09
CA ASP A 87 -14.66 -8.11 5.98
C ASP A 87 -14.13 -9.42 5.37
N TYR A 88 -12.88 -9.82 5.64
CA TYR A 88 -12.30 -11.05 5.09
C TYR A 88 -12.54 -12.29 5.96
N LEU A 89 -13.07 -12.10 7.17
CA LEU A 89 -13.21 -13.17 8.14
C LEU A 89 -14.07 -14.32 7.61
N GLY A 90 -13.50 -15.53 7.58
CA GLY A 90 -14.14 -16.76 7.11
C GLY A 90 -14.36 -16.85 5.60
N LYS A 91 -13.86 -15.90 4.81
CA LYS A 91 -13.97 -15.95 3.35
C LYS A 91 -13.01 -16.99 2.77
N ALA A 92 -13.42 -17.58 1.64
CA ALA A 92 -12.53 -18.43 0.85
C ALA A 92 -11.39 -17.59 0.26
N VAL A 93 -10.18 -18.13 0.32
CA VAL A 93 -8.98 -17.49 -0.22
C VAL A 93 -8.74 -17.99 -1.64
N ASN A 94 -8.68 -17.06 -2.59
CA ASN A 94 -7.98 -17.26 -3.85
C ASN A 94 -6.72 -16.37 -3.81
N GLU A 95 -5.55 -17.00 -3.65
CA GLU A 95 -4.28 -16.28 -3.50
C GLU A 95 -3.97 -15.37 -4.69
N ASP A 96 -4.25 -15.81 -5.91
CA ASP A 96 -3.99 -15.03 -7.12
C ASP A 96 -4.86 -13.76 -7.15
N GLU A 97 -6.13 -13.86 -6.73
CA GLU A 97 -7.03 -12.71 -6.63
C GLU A 97 -6.59 -11.76 -5.51
N MET A 98 -6.26 -12.30 -4.33
CA MET A 98 -5.86 -11.51 -3.17
C MET A 98 -4.53 -10.77 -3.39
N LEU A 99 -3.63 -11.34 -4.19
CA LEU A 99 -2.33 -10.74 -4.51
C LEU A 99 -2.33 -9.97 -5.83
N PHE A 100 -3.44 -9.94 -6.57
CA PHE A 100 -3.50 -9.36 -7.92
C PHE A 100 -2.98 -7.92 -7.96
N GLU A 101 -3.53 -7.03 -7.12
CA GLU A 101 -3.17 -5.60 -7.15
C GLU A 101 -1.70 -5.35 -6.80
N VAL A 102 -1.17 -6.00 -5.75
CA VAL A 102 0.24 -5.82 -5.35
C VAL A 102 1.19 -6.42 -6.39
N ASN A 103 0.87 -7.58 -6.96
CA ASN A 103 1.69 -8.21 -8.01
C ASN A 103 1.67 -7.38 -9.30
N TYR A 104 0.51 -6.81 -9.64
CA TYR A 104 0.38 -5.90 -10.78
C TYR A 104 1.24 -4.64 -10.54
N ALA A 105 1.15 -4.02 -9.36
CA ALA A 105 1.92 -2.83 -9.03
C ALA A 105 3.44 -3.07 -9.11
N ILE A 106 3.93 -4.19 -8.56
CA ILE A 106 5.35 -4.58 -8.64
C ILE A 106 5.77 -4.74 -10.11
N SER A 107 5.02 -5.54 -10.88
CA SER A 107 5.32 -5.80 -12.29
C SER A 107 5.26 -4.53 -13.14
N TYR A 108 4.37 -3.61 -12.77
CA TYR A 108 4.18 -2.36 -13.47
C TYR A 108 5.37 -1.41 -13.31
N LEU A 109 6.08 -1.41 -12.18
CA LEU A 109 7.28 -0.58 -12.02
C LEU A 109 8.35 -0.92 -13.07
N ASP A 110 8.53 -2.20 -13.37
CA ASP A 110 9.49 -2.64 -14.40
C ASP A 110 9.05 -2.25 -15.81
N LYS A 111 7.74 -2.36 -16.08
CA LYS A 111 7.15 -1.85 -17.33
C LYS A 111 7.36 -0.34 -17.45
N LEU A 112 7.09 0.42 -16.40
CA LEU A 112 7.22 1.87 -16.38
C LEU A 112 8.67 2.31 -16.69
N LYS A 113 9.68 1.62 -16.12
CA LYS A 113 11.10 1.88 -16.44
C LYS A 113 11.40 1.77 -17.94
N LYS A 114 10.83 0.75 -18.61
CA LYS A 114 10.96 0.56 -20.07
C LYS A 114 10.21 1.66 -20.82
N ASP A 115 9.01 1.99 -20.37
CA ASP A 115 8.16 3.01 -20.99
C ASP A 115 8.75 4.42 -20.88
N CYS A 116 9.41 4.79 -19.78
CA CYS A 116 10.16 6.06 -19.71
C CYS A 116 11.26 6.13 -20.77
N LYS A 117 12.05 5.06 -20.94
CA LYS A 117 13.09 5.04 -21.98
C LYS A 117 12.47 5.20 -23.37
N TYR A 118 11.37 4.52 -23.62
CA TYR A 118 10.72 4.50 -24.93
C TYR A 118 9.96 5.80 -25.28
N TYR A 119 9.13 6.29 -24.36
CA TYR A 119 8.26 7.44 -24.58
C TYR A 119 8.89 8.79 -24.17
N LEU A 120 9.74 8.80 -23.15
CA LEU A 120 10.38 10.02 -22.63
C LEU A 120 11.84 10.18 -23.06
N GLY A 121 12.49 9.12 -23.55
CA GLY A 121 13.92 9.15 -23.88
C GLY A 121 14.84 9.28 -22.66
N LYS A 122 14.34 8.99 -21.45
CA LYS A 122 15.09 9.09 -20.19
C LYS A 122 14.75 7.96 -19.24
N ASN A 123 15.59 7.72 -18.24
CA ASN A 123 15.28 6.81 -17.15
C ASN A 123 14.16 7.40 -16.27
N CYS A 124 13.28 6.56 -15.73
CA CYS A 124 12.41 6.98 -14.65
C CYS A 124 13.23 7.11 -13.37
N ASN A 125 12.92 8.11 -12.56
CA ASN A 125 13.36 8.14 -11.16
C ASN A 125 12.26 7.51 -10.30
N ILE A 126 12.36 6.21 -10.05
CA ILE A 126 11.44 5.48 -9.17
C ILE A 126 12.20 5.21 -7.87
N PRO A 127 11.66 5.58 -6.70
CA PRO A 127 12.32 5.27 -5.43
C PRO A 127 12.51 3.75 -5.26
N ASP A 128 13.74 3.35 -4.92
CA ASP A 128 14.09 1.92 -4.76
C ASP A 128 13.32 1.26 -3.60
N ASP A 129 12.95 2.05 -2.60
CA ASP A 129 12.23 1.58 -1.42
C ASP A 129 10.75 1.25 -1.67
N TRP A 130 10.20 1.62 -2.84
CA TRP A 130 8.83 1.24 -3.20
C TRP A 130 8.70 -0.28 -3.39
N TYR A 131 9.71 -0.94 -3.95
CA TYR A 131 9.72 -2.40 -4.07
C TYR A 131 9.77 -3.06 -2.69
N GLN A 132 10.55 -2.52 -1.77
CA GLN A 132 10.66 -3.03 -0.41
C GLN A 132 9.28 -3.01 0.29
N VAL A 133 8.59 -1.87 0.24
CA VAL A 133 7.24 -1.74 0.84
C VAL A 133 6.26 -2.74 0.23
N MET A 134 6.22 -2.86 -1.10
CA MET A 134 5.28 -3.79 -1.76
C MET A 134 5.58 -5.25 -1.45
N ASN A 135 6.85 -5.64 -1.38
CA ASN A 135 7.25 -7.01 -1.06
C ASN A 135 6.94 -7.37 0.39
N VAL A 136 7.23 -6.47 1.34
CA VAL A 136 6.90 -6.68 2.75
C VAL A 136 5.38 -6.72 2.96
N TYR A 137 4.63 -5.87 2.25
CA TYR A 137 3.16 -5.92 2.27
C TYR A 137 2.61 -7.25 1.74
N LYS A 138 3.15 -7.73 0.61
CA LYS A 138 2.80 -9.04 0.06
C LYS A 138 3.10 -10.17 1.06
N GLU A 139 4.27 -10.16 1.68
CA GLU A 139 4.64 -11.15 2.70
C GLU A 139 3.72 -11.09 3.92
N PHE A 140 3.35 -9.89 4.37
CA PHE A 140 2.38 -9.69 5.45
C PHE A 140 1.05 -10.35 5.13
N LEU A 141 0.51 -10.15 3.92
CA LEU A 141 -0.74 -10.79 3.50
C LEU A 141 -0.63 -12.31 3.54
N VAL A 142 0.40 -12.88 2.92
CA VAL A 142 0.59 -14.35 2.84
C VAL A 142 0.78 -14.96 4.23
N SER A 143 1.63 -14.36 5.07
CA SER A 143 1.95 -14.87 6.42
C SER A 143 0.72 -14.92 7.33
N ASN A 144 -0.22 -14.00 7.12
CA ASN A 144 -1.48 -13.93 7.84
C ASN A 144 -2.61 -14.71 7.17
N ASN A 145 -2.32 -15.51 6.14
CA ASN A 145 -3.33 -16.20 5.33
C ASN A 145 -4.44 -15.23 4.88
N PHE A 146 -4.02 -14.05 4.41
CA PHE A 146 -4.90 -12.96 3.95
C PHE A 146 -5.90 -12.48 5.01
N LEU A 147 -5.54 -12.63 6.28
CA LEU A 147 -6.29 -12.15 7.44
C LEU A 147 -7.69 -12.79 7.60
N VAL A 148 -7.99 -13.86 6.84
CA VAL A 148 -9.32 -14.52 6.86
C VAL A 148 -9.65 -15.21 8.18
N ASN A 149 -8.66 -15.41 9.04
CA ASN A 149 -8.82 -16.01 10.36
C ASN A 149 -8.47 -15.05 11.49
N THR A 150 -8.08 -13.81 11.20
CA THR A 150 -7.56 -12.87 12.20
C THR A 150 -8.71 -12.12 12.86
N LYS A 151 -9.00 -12.48 14.11
CA LYS A 151 -10.01 -11.87 14.98
C LYS A 151 -9.40 -11.04 16.10
N ASN A 152 -8.11 -11.23 16.39
CA ASN A 152 -7.46 -10.58 17.53
C ASN A 152 -6.06 -10.05 17.15
N THR A 153 -5.63 -8.96 17.79
CA THR A 153 -4.32 -8.33 17.52
C THR A 153 -3.13 -9.26 17.77
N SER A 154 -3.26 -10.21 18.69
CA SER A 154 -2.21 -11.21 18.98
C SER A 154 -2.02 -12.26 17.87
N GLU A 155 -2.97 -12.39 16.95
CA GLU A 155 -2.92 -13.33 15.82
C GLU A 155 -2.20 -12.74 14.61
N LEU A 156 -1.94 -11.43 14.61
CA LEU A 156 -1.20 -10.76 13.55
C LEU A 156 0.26 -11.20 13.54
N LYS A 157 0.71 -11.68 12.40
CA LYS A 157 2.10 -12.04 12.14
C LYS A 157 2.76 -10.90 11.38
N LEU A 158 3.62 -10.16 12.05
CA LEU A 158 4.43 -9.13 11.41
C LEU A 158 5.61 -9.76 10.67
N PRO A 159 5.89 -9.36 9.40
CA PRO A 159 7.10 -9.75 8.70
C PRO A 159 8.37 -9.42 9.50
N PRO A 160 9.44 -10.23 9.38
CA PRO A 160 10.67 -10.06 10.15
C PRO A 160 11.42 -8.76 9.85
N GLU A 161 11.17 -8.13 8.69
CA GLU A 161 11.72 -6.83 8.32
C GLU A 161 11.15 -5.70 9.18
N LEU A 162 9.98 -5.90 9.80
CA LEU A 162 9.33 -4.87 10.60
C LEU A 162 9.99 -4.75 11.98
N LYS A 163 10.43 -3.54 12.29
CA LYS A 163 11.11 -3.23 13.55
C LYS A 163 10.16 -3.30 14.74
N LYS A 164 10.75 -3.62 15.90
CA LYS A 164 10.11 -3.38 17.18
C LYS A 164 10.04 -1.87 17.45
N LEU A 165 8.87 -1.40 17.87
CA LEU A 165 8.55 0.01 18.07
C LEU A 165 8.71 0.40 19.54
N SER A 166 9.19 1.62 19.77
CA SER A 166 9.09 2.28 21.06
C SER A 166 7.72 2.93 21.25
N ASP A 167 7.39 3.34 22.48
CA ASP A 167 6.14 4.07 22.75
C ASP A 167 6.03 5.36 21.94
N ASN A 168 7.14 6.09 21.77
CA ASN A 168 7.19 7.29 20.94
C ASN A 168 6.97 6.97 19.45
N ASP A 169 7.46 5.84 18.95
CA ASP A 169 7.20 5.43 17.57
C ASP A 169 5.71 5.12 17.37
N LEU A 170 5.08 4.43 18.33
CA LEU A 170 3.65 4.12 18.30
C LEU A 170 2.80 5.41 18.28
N GLU A 171 3.15 6.42 19.07
CA GLU A 171 2.47 7.72 19.08
C GLU A 171 2.61 8.46 17.75
N ASN A 172 3.82 8.47 17.18
CA ASN A 172 4.10 9.10 15.88
C ASN A 172 3.35 8.40 14.74
N ILE A 173 3.31 7.07 14.77
CA ILE A 173 2.54 6.28 13.81
C ILE A 173 1.07 6.65 13.92
N LEU A 174 0.46 6.57 15.12
CA LEU A 174 -0.95 6.88 15.29
C LEU A 174 -1.30 8.29 14.81
N SER A 175 -0.47 9.28 15.14
CA SER A 175 -0.66 10.68 14.73
C SER A 175 -0.60 10.82 13.20
N GLY A 176 0.32 10.12 12.54
CA GLY A 176 0.42 10.07 11.09
C GLY A 176 -0.78 9.42 10.41
N ILE A 177 -1.27 8.32 10.97
CA ILE A 177 -2.50 7.66 10.50
C ILE A 177 -3.67 8.63 10.62
N GLU A 178 -3.85 9.28 11.77
CA GLU A 178 -4.92 10.27 11.97
C GLU A 178 -4.83 11.48 11.05
N SER A 179 -3.63 11.90 10.64
CA SER A 179 -3.44 12.94 9.61
C SER A 179 -3.99 12.48 8.25
N VAL A 180 -3.56 11.29 7.79
CA VAL A 180 -4.00 10.73 6.51
C VAL A 180 -5.51 10.48 6.49
N LEU A 181 -6.12 10.10 7.60
CA LEU A 181 -7.57 9.90 7.66
C LEU A 181 -8.39 11.19 7.47
N LYS A 182 -7.76 12.36 7.64
CA LYS A 182 -8.35 13.67 7.39
C LYS A 182 -8.07 14.16 5.96
N THR A 183 -6.88 13.88 5.43
CA THR A 183 -6.40 14.48 4.17
C THR A 183 -6.50 13.55 2.96
N GLY A 184 -6.39 12.23 3.16
CA GLY A 184 -6.19 11.24 2.10
C GLY A 184 -4.77 11.20 1.53
N GLU A 185 -3.83 11.97 2.09
CA GLU A 185 -2.48 12.15 1.54
C GLU A 185 -1.52 11.05 2.04
N PHE A 186 -1.61 9.83 1.49
CA PHE A 186 -0.76 8.70 1.90
C PHE A 186 0.75 8.95 1.75
N LYS A 187 1.15 9.88 0.88
CA LYS A 187 2.56 10.26 0.74
C LYS A 187 3.20 10.72 2.06
N GLU A 188 2.39 11.23 3.00
CA GLU A 188 2.86 11.65 4.32
C GLU A 188 3.43 10.48 5.14
N LEU A 189 2.93 9.26 4.92
CA LEU A 189 3.35 8.07 5.67
C LEU A 189 4.77 7.63 5.32
N PHE A 190 5.31 8.00 4.16
CA PHE A 190 6.72 7.69 3.83
C PHE A 190 7.70 8.31 4.83
N LYS A 191 7.34 9.40 5.51
CA LYS A 191 8.15 9.98 6.60
C LYS A 191 8.26 9.06 7.82
N LEU A 192 7.30 8.15 7.99
CA LEU A 192 7.20 7.19 9.09
C LEU A 192 7.77 5.82 8.71
N LYS A 193 8.03 5.58 7.42
CA LYS A 193 8.66 4.34 6.93
C LYS A 193 9.89 3.95 7.75
N PRO A 194 10.85 4.86 8.07
CA PRO A 194 12.05 4.51 8.83
C PRO A 194 11.79 3.88 10.21
N LEU A 195 10.62 4.15 10.80
CA LEU A 195 10.22 3.63 12.10
C LEU A 195 9.95 2.13 12.06
N ILE A 196 9.39 1.63 10.96
CA ILE A 196 9.06 0.20 10.81
C ILE A 196 9.99 -0.53 9.85
N LEU A 197 10.61 0.14 8.88
CA LEU A 197 11.44 -0.45 7.83
C LEU A 197 12.73 0.37 7.67
N SER A 198 13.86 -0.29 7.40
CA SER A 198 15.15 0.37 7.11
C SER A 198 15.26 0.74 5.64
#